data_AF-A0AAN9FVN0-F1
#
_entry.id   AF-A0AAN9FVN0-F1
#
_cell.length_a   1.000
_cell.length_b   1.000
_cell.length_c   1.000
_cell.angle_alpha   90.00
_cell.angle_beta   90.00
_cell.angle_gamma   90.00
#
_symmetry.space_group_name_H-M   'P 1'
#
loop_
_entity.id
_entity.type
_entity.pdbx_description
1 polymer ?
#
loop_
_entity_poly.entity_id
_entity_poly.type
_entity_poly.pdbx_seq_one_letter_code
_entity_poly.pdbx_strand_id
1 'polypeptide(L)' 'MKEYHKVFDKYRSQFLIGELSWVYADFLTVQDIKRVVGNRKGVLTRHRQPKASGHLLRQRYHSLINTTTHAVPAL' A
#
# COMPACT_ATOMS: atom_id res chain seq x y z
N MET A 1 -1.08 3.01 9.19
CA MET A 1 -0.79 3.20 7.75
C MET A 1 -0.59 4.67 7.40
N LYS A 2 -1.60 5.55 7.56
CA LYS A 2 -1.48 7.00 7.31
C LYS A 2 -0.26 7.67 7.95
N GLU A 3 0.07 7.35 9.20
CA GLU A 3 1.24 7.96 9.87
C GLU A 3 2.58 7.60 9.20
N TYR A 4 2.74 6.37 8.69
CA TYR A 4 3.96 5.97 7.97
C TYR A 4 4.12 6.72 6.65
N HIS A 5 3.01 7.10 6.00
CA HIS A 5 3.04 7.85 4.75
C HIS A 5 3.75 9.20 4.90
N LYS A 6 3.60 9.88 6.05
CA LYS A 6 4.30 11.16 6.33
C LYS A 6 5.82 11.01 6.26
N VAL A 7 6.33 9.89 6.79
CA VAL A 7 7.78 9.58 6.77
C VAL A 7 8.23 9.27 5.34
N PHE A 8 7.43 8.52 4.58
CA PHE A 8 7.73 8.24 3.17
C PHE A 8 7.74 9.52 2.34
N ASP A 9 6.80 10.42 2.56
CA ASP A 9 6.73 11.70 1.85
C ASP A 9 7.95 12.58 2.16
N LYS A 10 8.43 12.59 3.41
CA LYS A 10 9.67 13.28 3.80
C LYS A 10 10.90 12.77 3.03
N TYR A 11 11.02 11.46 2.83
CA TYR A 11 12.20 10.87 2.20
C TYR A 11 12.07 10.67 0.69
N ARG A 12 10.87 10.80 0.11
CA ARG A 12 10.63 10.77 -1.34
C ARG A 12 11.38 11.85 -2.11
N SER A 13 11.63 13.00 -1.47
CA SER A 13 12.43 14.09 -2.06
C SER A 13 13.95 13.87 -1.94
N GLN A 14 14.40 12.80 -1.28
CA GLN A 14 15.81 12.56 -1.00
C GLN A 14 16.32 11.29 -1.69
N PHE A 15 15.75 10.13 -1.34
CA PHE A 15 16.24 8.84 -1.82
C PHE A 15 15.16 7.75 -1.92
N LEU A 16 13.97 7.96 -1.36
CA LEU A 16 12.92 6.93 -1.36
C LEU A 16 12.18 6.92 -2.70
N ILE A 17 12.46 5.92 -3.53
CA ILE A 17 11.91 5.83 -4.89
C ILE A 17 10.57 5.09 -4.98
N GLY A 18 10.15 4.35 -3.96
CA GLY A 18 8.93 3.55 -4.00
C GLY A 18 8.53 2.94 -2.67
N GLU A 19 7.27 2.50 -2.60
CA GLU A 19 6.68 1.82 -1.45
C GLU A 19 5.85 0.62 -1.93
N LEU A 20 6.11 -0.57 -1.37
CA LEU A 20 5.39 -1.79 -1.69
C LEU A 20 4.75 -2.38 -0.42
N SER A 21 3.43 -2.37 -0.35
CA SER A 21 2.71 -2.93 0.80
C SER A 21 2.67 -4.45 0.72
N TRP A 22 3.12 -5.12 1.78
CA TRP A 22 2.92 -6.56 1.96
C TRP A 22 1.57 -6.82 2.65
N VAL A 23 0.57 -7.40 1.99
CA VAL A 23 0.54 -8.02 0.66
C VAL A 23 -0.73 -7.58 -0.08
N TYR A 24 -0.84 -7.88 -1.37
CA TYR A 24 -2.03 -7.57 -2.16
C TYR A 24 -3.33 -8.15 -1.56
N ALA A 25 -3.35 -9.45 -1.23
CA ALA A 25 -4.53 -10.12 -0.70
C ALA A 25 -4.16 -11.15 0.38
N ASP A 26 -5.10 -11.43 1.27
CA ASP A 26 -4.95 -12.51 2.25
C ASP A 26 -4.70 -13.86 1.54
N PHE A 27 -3.82 -14.68 2.12
CA PHE A 27 -3.43 -15.98 1.56
C PHE A 27 -3.27 -17.05 2.63
N LEU A 28 -3.39 -18.33 2.25
CA LEU A 28 -3.26 -19.45 3.19
C LEU A 28 -1.79 -19.71 3.54
N THR A 29 -1.56 -20.10 4.78
CA THR A 29 -0.26 -20.57 5.28
C THR A 29 -0.45 -21.91 5.97
N VAL A 30 0.67 -22.55 6.33
CA VAL A 30 0.65 -23.62 7.33
C VAL A 30 -0.03 -23.14 8.62
N GLN A 31 -0.62 -24.06 9.37
CA GLN A 31 -1.26 -23.76 10.65
C GLN A 31 -0.21 -23.29 11.65
N ASP A 32 -0.49 -22.18 12.33
CA ASP A 32 0.38 -21.56 13.31
C ASP A 32 -0.46 -20.64 14.22
N ILE A 33 -0.08 -20.52 15.50
CA ILE A 33 -0.83 -19.74 16.49
C ILE A 33 -0.94 -18.24 16.13
N LYS A 34 -0.05 -17.72 15.29
CA LYS A 34 -0.04 -16.32 14.82
C LYS A 34 -0.82 -16.15 13.51
N ARG A 35 -1.43 -17.22 12.97
CA ARG A 35 -2.05 -17.27 11.63
C ARG A 35 -3.51 -17.69 11.72
N VAL A 36 -4.37 -16.71 11.92
CA VAL A 36 -5.83 -16.91 11.96
C VAL A 36 -6.37 -17.23 10.56
N VAL A 37 -6.39 -18.53 10.23
CA VAL A 37 -6.78 -19.06 8.92
C VAL A 37 -5.94 -18.42 7.80
N GLY A 38 -4.62 -18.49 7.96
CA GLY A 38 -3.64 -17.94 7.01
C GLY A 38 -3.09 -16.55 7.37
N ASN A 39 -2.49 -15.89 6.38
CA ASN A 39 -1.96 -14.54 6.49
C ASN A 39 -3.06 -13.50 6.19
N ARG A 40 -3.32 -12.62 7.16
CA ARG A 40 -4.33 -11.56 7.09
C ARG A 40 -3.80 -10.16 6.81
N LYS A 41 -2.53 -10.04 6.38
CA LYS A 41 -1.87 -8.76 6.05
C LYS A 41 -2.30 -8.19 4.69
N GLY A 42 -3.20 -8.86 3.96
CA GLY A 42 -3.69 -8.39 2.67
C GLY A 42 -4.42 -7.05 2.79
N VAL A 43 -4.22 -6.16 1.82
CA VAL A 43 -5.07 -4.96 1.66
C VAL A 43 -6.45 -5.32 1.10
N LEU A 44 -6.54 -6.46 0.42
CA LEU A 44 -7.78 -7.15 0.06
C LEU A 44 -7.95 -8.43 0.90
N THR A 45 -9.19 -8.88 1.01
CA THR A 45 -9.48 -10.26 1.46
C THR A 45 -9.02 -11.27 0.40
N ARG A 46 -9.03 -12.56 0.75
CA ARG A 46 -8.73 -13.64 -0.22
C ARG A 46 -9.72 -13.66 -1.39
N HIS A 47 -10.94 -13.16 -1.23
CA HIS A 47 -11.93 -13.02 -2.31
C HIS A 47 -11.87 -11.65 -3.00
N ARG A 48 -10.76 -10.92 -2.83
CA ARG A 48 -10.47 -9.63 -3.48
C ARG A 48 -11.45 -8.51 -3.08
N GLN A 49 -12.12 -8.66 -1.94
CA GLN A 49 -12.92 -7.58 -1.36
C GLN A 49 -12.01 -6.59 -0.65
N PRO A 50 -12.19 -5.27 -0.84
CA PRO A 50 -11.33 -4.27 -0.26
C PRO A 50 -11.52 -4.16 1.26
N LYS A 51 -10.41 -4.06 1.99
CA LYS A 51 -10.41 -3.61 3.39
C LYS A 51 -10.31 -2.07 3.43
N ALA A 52 -10.54 -1.47 4.59
CA ALA A 52 -10.35 -0.03 4.79
C ALA A 52 -8.95 0.47 4.36
N SER A 53 -7.90 -0.35 4.57
CA SER A 53 -6.54 -0.04 4.11
C SER A 53 -6.42 0.01 2.58
N GLY A 54 -7.18 -0.80 1.84
CA GLY A 54 -7.22 -0.78 0.37
C GLY A 54 -7.75 0.54 -0.17
N HIS A 55 -8.83 1.07 0.41
CA HIS A 55 -9.37 2.39 0.05
C HIS A 55 -8.38 3.52 0.33
N LEU A 56 -7.69 3.45 1.48
CA LEU A 56 -6.69 4.42 1.90
C LEU A 56 -5.46 4.42 0.97
N LEU A 57 -4.94 3.25 0.60
CA LEU A 57 -3.84 3.14 -0.38
C LEU A 57 -4.25 3.64 -1.76
N ARG A 58 -5.47 3.31 -2.22
CA ARG A 58 -5.99 3.83 -3.48
C ARG A 58 -5.97 5.35 -3.51
N GLN A 59 -6.46 6.00 -2.45
CA GLN A 59 -6.44 7.47 -2.35
C GLN A 59 -5.01 8.03 -2.41
N ARG A 60 -4.06 7.43 -1.68
CA ARG A 60 -2.66 7.85 -1.69
C ARG A 60 -2.02 7.73 -3.06
N TYR A 61 -2.14 6.57 -3.71
CA TYR A 61 -1.47 6.33 -4.99
C TYR A 61 -2.05 7.19 -6.10
N HIS A 62 -3.37 7.44 -6.13
CA HIS A 62 -3.94 8.42 -7.04
C HIS A 62 -3.40 9.83 -6.80
N SER A 63 -3.27 10.26 -5.54
CA SER A 63 -2.68 11.57 -5.21
C SER A 63 -1.23 11.68 -5.71
N LEU A 64 -0.41 10.66 -5.46
CA LEU A 64 1.01 10.66 -5.86
C LEU A 64 1.19 10.67 -7.38
N ILE A 65 0.36 9.91 -8.12
CA ILE A 65 0.37 9.90 -9.59
C ILE A 65 0.07 11.30 -10.10
N ASN A 66 -1.02 11.93 -9.63
CA ASN A 66 -1.40 13.26 -10.10
C ASN A 66 -0.32 14.30 -9.83
N THR A 67 0.31 14.29 -8.64
CA THR A 67 1.40 15.22 -8.32
C THR A 67 2.65 14.99 -9.18
N THR A 68 2.96 13.73 -9.52
CA THR A 68 4.17 13.40 -10.30
C THR A 68 3.98 13.71 -11.79
N THR A 69 2.79 13.46 -12.35
CA THR A 69 2.50 13.72 -13.77
C THR A 69 2.55 15.21 -14.12
N HIS A 70 2.17 16.10 -13.21
CA HIS A 70 2.25 17.55 -13.44
C HIS A 70 3.66 18.15 -13.24
N ALA A 71 4.62 17.37 -12.74
CA ALA A 71 5.99 17.82 -12.50
C ALA A 71 6.93 17.61 -13.71
N VAL A 72 6.49 16.85 -14.71
CA VAL A 72 7.22 16.66 -15.97
C VAL A 72 6.61 17.62 -17.00
N PRO A 73 7.36 18.63 -17.50
CA PRO A 73 6.88 19.43 -18.63
C PRO A 73 6.56 18.50 -19.79
N ALA A 74 5.41 18.71 -20.44
CA ALA A 74 5.16 18.08 -21.73
C ALA A 74 6.35 18.43 -22.66
N LEU A 75 6.97 17.40 -23.23
CA LEU A 75 8.01 17.55 -24.25
C LEU A 75 7.48 18.34 -25.45
#